data_AF-A0A5M6CNR9-F1
#
_entry.id   AF-A0A5M6CNR9-F1
#
_cell.length_a   1.000
_cell.length_b   1.000
_cell.length_c   1.000
_cell.angle_alpha   90.00
_cell.angle_beta   90.00
_cell.angle_gamma   90.00
#
_symmetry.space_group_name_H-M   'P 1'
#
loop_
_entity.id
_entity.type
_entity.pdbx_description
1 polymer ?
#
loop_
_entity_poly.entity_id
_entity_poly.type
_entity_poly.pdbx_seq_one_letter_code
_entity_poly.pdbx_strand_id
1 'polypeptide(L)'
;MKFKNDCPEKFMNLQVNVLGEKFQFENLESGESTKFIKVSKTYSYCFIRAITPKDTIAFLPIDYYGERLYTTGKIVMKITMEKGEGGIKRLNIKSKRPML
;
A
#
# COMPACT_ATOMS: atom_id res chain seq x y z
N MET A 1 -1.77 -11.17 -1.19
CA MET A 1 -0.90 -10.00 -1.51
C MET A 1 -0.03 -9.66 -0.31
N LYS A 2 1.03 -8.87 -0.47
CA LYS A 2 1.80 -8.28 0.65
C LYS A 2 2.14 -6.83 0.36
N PHE A 3 2.44 -6.06 1.40
CA PHE A 3 2.85 -4.67 1.29
C PHE A 3 4.34 -4.55 1.59
N LYS A 4 5.04 -3.70 0.84
CA LYS A 4 6.43 -3.32 1.10
C LYS A 4 6.47 -1.83 1.42
N ASN A 5 7.06 -1.48 2.56
CA ASN A 5 7.43 -0.09 2.83
C ASN A 5 8.66 0.25 1.98
N ASP A 6 8.48 0.97 0.88
CA ASP A 6 9.56 1.48 0.03
C ASP A 6 9.77 2.99 0.27
N CYS A 7 9.30 3.49 1.42
CA CYS A 7 9.48 4.86 1.87
C CYS A 7 10.72 4.97 2.78
N PRO A 8 11.34 6.16 2.89
CA PRO A 8 12.47 6.37 3.80
C PRO A 8 12.06 6.36 5.28
N GLU A 9 10.78 6.45 5.60
CA GLU A 9 10.27 6.54 6.97
C GLU A 9 9.68 5.20 7.43
N LYS A 10 9.87 4.86 8.71
CA LYS A 10 9.19 3.73 9.37
C LYS A 10 7.69 4.01 9.43
N PHE A 11 6.89 2.96 9.20
CA PHE A 11 5.46 3.00 9.52
C PHE A 11 5.24 2.38 10.90
N MET A 12 4.90 3.22 11.88
CA MET A 12 4.47 2.77 13.20
C MET A 12 3.19 1.95 13.09
N ASN A 13 2.29 2.39 12.20
CA ASN A 13 1.05 1.71 11.87
C ASN A 13 0.75 1.88 10.37
N LEU A 14 0.44 0.79 9.68
CA LEU A 14 -0.05 0.79 8.30
C LEU A 14 -1.45 0.18 8.29
N GLN A 15 -2.44 1.01 7.95
CA GLN A 15 -3.82 0.59 7.75
C GLN A 15 -4.09 0.50 6.26
N VAL A 16 -4.65 -0.62 5.81
CA VAL A 16 -5.01 -0.81 4.41
C VAL A 16 -6.44 -1.29 4.31
N ASN A 17 -7.15 -0.83 3.29
CA ASN A 17 -8.50 -1.30 2.97
C ASN A 17 -8.50 -1.84 1.54
N VAL A 18 -8.62 -3.16 1.43
CA VAL A 18 -8.67 -3.89 0.17
C VAL A 18 -10.11 -4.28 -0.10
N LEU A 19 -10.82 -3.48 -0.89
CA LEU A 19 -12.22 -3.73 -1.30
C LEU A 19 -13.18 -4.03 -0.13
N GLY A 20 -13.04 -3.29 0.97
CA GLY A 20 -13.85 -3.43 2.18
C GLY A 20 -13.17 -4.27 3.27
N GLU A 21 -12.19 -5.10 2.93
CA GLU A 21 -11.41 -5.89 3.89
C GLU A 21 -10.30 -5.01 4.51
N LYS A 22 -10.33 -4.82 5.83
CA LYS A 22 -9.37 -3.97 6.56
C LYS A 22 -8.23 -4.81 7.15
N PHE A 23 -7.00 -4.35 6.96
CA PHE A 23 -5.82 -4.96 7.58
C PHE A 23 -4.96 -3.88 8.25
N GLN A 24 -4.27 -4.27 9.31
CA GLN A 24 -3.36 -3.42 10.06
C GLN A 24 -2.02 -4.13 10.25
N PHE A 25 -0.94 -3.38 10.05
CA PHE A 25 0.43 -3.84 10.27
C PHE A 25 1.15 -2.81 11.14
N GLU A 26 1.96 -3.29 12.08
CA GLU A 26 2.67 -2.44 13.03
C GLU A 26 4.16 -2.54 12.80
N ASN A 27 4.87 -1.45 13.10
CA ASN A 27 6.32 -1.39 13.09
C ASN A 27 6.97 -1.90 11.79
N LEU A 28 6.50 -1.41 10.64
CA LEU A 28 7.05 -1.79 9.34
C LEU A 28 8.22 -0.86 8.99
N GLU A 29 9.44 -1.37 9.12
CA GLU A 29 10.66 -0.60 8.85
C GLU A 29 10.82 -0.25 7.36
N SER A 30 11.66 0.73 7.05
CA SER A 30 12.00 1.07 5.66
C SER A 30 12.61 -0.14 4.96
N GLY A 31 12.08 -0.46 3.77
CA GLY A 31 12.50 -1.62 2.98
C GLY A 31 11.80 -2.93 3.35
N GLU A 32 11.12 -3.00 4.50
CA GLU A 32 10.51 -4.23 5.01
C GLU A 32 9.21 -4.57 4.26
N SER A 33 8.86 -5.86 4.25
CA SER A 33 7.58 -6.34 3.75
C SER A 33 6.75 -7.02 4.82
N THR A 34 5.44 -6.85 4.77
CA THR A 34 4.50 -7.64 5.55
C THR A 34 4.54 -9.12 5.14
N LYS A 35 3.98 -9.98 5.99
CA LYS A 35 3.55 -11.31 5.56
C LYS A 35 2.49 -11.19 4.47
N PHE A 36 2.35 -12.25 3.65
CA PHE A 36 1.26 -12.31 2.68
C PHE A 36 -0.08 -12.47 3.40
N ILE A 37 -1.04 -11.63 3.02
CA ILE A 37 -2.45 -11.77 3.37
C ILE A 37 -3.21 -12.42 2.22
N LYS A 38 -4.26 -13.18 2.56
CA LYS A 38 -5.20 -13.74 1.60
C LYS A 38 -6.39 -12.79 1.49
N VAL A 39 -6.75 -12.44 0.26
CA VAL A 39 -7.93 -11.65 -0.10
C VAL A 39 -8.62 -12.36 -1.25
N SER A 40 -9.94 -12.26 -1.33
CA SER A 40 -10.72 -12.93 -2.39
C SER A 40 -10.47 -12.32 -3.77
N LYS A 41 -10.33 -11.00 -3.81
CA LYS A 41 -10.08 -10.20 -5.01
C LYS A 41 -9.43 -8.87 -4.64
N THR A 42 -8.75 -8.23 -5.58
CA THR A 42 -8.11 -6.92 -5.35
C THR A 42 -7.76 -6.23 -6.67
N TYR A 43 -7.65 -4.90 -6.67
CA TYR A 43 -7.06 -4.14 -7.76
C TYR A 43 -5.53 -4.03 -7.61
N SER A 44 -4.87 -3.38 -8.56
CA SER A 44 -3.44 -3.00 -8.46
C SER A 44 -3.17 -1.85 -7.50
N TYR A 45 -4.18 -1.39 -6.77
CA TYR A 45 -4.14 -0.34 -5.75
C TYR A 45 -5.12 -0.70 -4.62
N CYS A 46 -5.02 0.02 -3.50
CA CYS A 46 -6.00 0.01 -2.43
C CYS A 46 -5.84 1.29 -1.60
N PHE A 47 -6.82 1.61 -0.76
CA PHE A 47 -6.62 2.67 0.23
C PHE A 47 -5.53 2.26 1.22
N ILE A 48 -4.64 3.19 1.53
CA ILE A 48 -3.63 3.02 2.59
C ILE A 48 -3.51 4.29 3.43
N ARG A 49 -3.29 4.11 4.73
CA ARG A 49 -2.96 5.17 5.69
C ARG A 49 -1.79 4.69 6.54
N ALA A 50 -0.69 5.44 6.53
CA ALA A 50 0.48 5.19 7.35
C ALA A 50 0.60 6.24 8.44
N ILE A 51 0.82 5.80 9.66
CA ILE A 51 1.26 6.64 10.78
C ILE A 51 2.79 6.48 10.88
N THR A 52 3.51 7.57 10.69
CA THR A 52 4.96 7.66 10.84
C THR A 52 5.29 8.30 12.20
N PRO A 53 6.57 8.33 12.63
CA PRO A 53 6.96 9.12 13.80
C PRO A 53 6.69 10.62 13.67
N LYS A 54 6.52 11.15 12.45
CA LYS A 54 6.40 12.59 12.18
C LYS A 54 4.97 13.02 11.90
N ASP A 55 4.20 12.18 11.23
CA ASP A 55 2.92 12.56 10.63
C ASP A 55 2.04 11.33 10.31
N THR A 56 0.83 11.61 9.83
CA THR A 56 -0.06 10.61 9.22
C THR A 56 -0.21 10.95 7.75
N ILE A 57 0.04 9.99 6.87
CA ILE A 57 0.00 10.17 5.42
C ILE A 57 -0.92 9.09 4.84
N ALA A 58 -1.71 9.44 3.83
CA ALA A 58 -2.62 8.51 3.18
C ALA A 58 -2.49 8.54 1.66
N PHE A 59 -2.92 7.45 1.03
CA PHE A 59 -3.20 7.37 -0.39
C PHE A 59 -4.64 6.90 -0.57
N LEU A 60 -5.41 7.72 -1.26
CA LEU A 60 -6.77 7.44 -1.67
C LEU A 60 -6.75 7.20 -3.18
N PRO A 61 -6.94 5.96 -3.64
CA PRO A 61 -7.05 5.68 -5.06
C PRO A 61 -8.31 6.33 -5.64
N ILE A 62 -8.25 6.65 -6.92
CA ILE A 62 -9.40 7.01 -7.75
C ILE A 62 -9.64 5.81 -8.64
N ASP A 63 -10.85 5.23 -8.58
CA ASP A 63 -11.22 4.08 -9.39
C ASP A 63 -11.57 4.54 -10.82
N TYR A 64 -11.11 3.81 -11.82
CA TYR A 64 -11.35 4.10 -13.24
C TYR A 64 -12.12 2.96 -13.94
N TYR A 65 -12.91 3.31 -14.94
CA TYR A 65 -13.54 2.32 -15.80
C TYR A 65 -12.49 1.51 -16.58
N GLY A 66 -12.68 0.19 -16.65
CA GLY A 66 -11.79 -0.73 -17.36
C GLY A 66 -10.64 -1.30 -16.51
N GLU A 67 -10.58 -0.97 -15.22
CA GLU A 67 -9.58 -1.52 -14.33
C GLU A 67 -9.74 -3.02 -14.10
N ARG A 68 -8.60 -3.70 -13.97
CA ARG A 68 -8.56 -5.16 -13.86
C ARG A 68 -8.65 -5.59 -12.41
N LEU A 69 -9.74 -6.26 -12.09
CA LEU A 69 -9.91 -6.97 -10.83
C LEU A 69 -9.13 -8.30 -10.86
N TYR A 70 -8.29 -8.53 -9.87
CA TYR A 70 -7.50 -9.75 -9.75
C TYR A 70 -8.10 -10.70 -8.71
N THR A 71 -8.31 -11.96 -9.09
CA THR A 71 -8.86 -13.01 -8.21
C THR A 71 -7.85 -14.09 -7.85
N THR A 72 -6.71 -14.15 -8.54
CA THR A 72 -5.66 -15.14 -8.31
C THR A 72 -4.25 -14.56 -8.45
N GLY A 73 -3.27 -15.27 -7.87
CA GLY A 73 -1.85 -14.94 -7.93
C GLY A 73 -1.32 -14.16 -6.73
N LYS A 74 -0.01 -13.92 -6.72
CA LYS A 74 0.67 -13.11 -5.71
C LYS A 74 0.85 -11.69 -6.23
N ILE A 75 0.59 -10.70 -5.38
CA ILE A 75 0.80 -9.29 -5.67
C ILE A 75 1.66 -8.71 -4.55
N VAL A 76 2.69 -7.94 -4.94
CA VAL A 76 3.49 -7.12 -4.03
C VAL A 76 3.13 -5.66 -4.27
N MET A 77 2.57 -5.02 -3.25
CA MET A 77 2.22 -3.61 -3.26
C MET A 77 3.37 -2.82 -2.65
N LYS A 78 4.17 -2.15 -3.48
CA LYS A 78 5.22 -1.26 -2.97
C LYS A 78 4.60 0.09 -2.66
N ILE A 79 4.71 0.50 -1.40
CA ILE A 79 4.25 1.80 -0.92
C ILE A 79 5.44 2.75 -1.04
N THR A 80 5.31 3.78 -1.87
CA THR A 80 6.31 4.82 -2.06
C THR A 80 5.80 6.14 -1.52
N MET A 81 6.72 7.05 -1.21
CA MET A 81 6.41 8.41 -0.76
C MET A 81 6.92 9.40 -1.79
N GLU A 82 6.05 10.32 -2.20
CA GLU A 82 6.37 11.42 -3.09
C GLU A 82 6.17 12.74 -2.34
N LYS A 83 7.00 13.73 -2.65
CA LYS A 83 6.82 15.11 -2.18
C LYS A 83 6.24 15.93 -3.32
N GLY A 84 5.02 16.43 -3.14
CA GLY A 84 4.41 17.37 -4.06
C GLY A 84 4.91 18.81 -3.84
N GLU A 85 4.33 19.73 -4.61
CA GLU A 85 4.54 21.17 -4.40
C GLU A 85 4.20 21.58 -2.96
N GLY A 86 4.98 22.53 -2.42
CA GLY A 86 4.84 22.98 -1.03
C GLY A 86 5.31 21.97 0.02
N GLY A 87 5.96 20.87 -0.37
CA GLY A 87 6.51 19.87 0.56
C GLY A 87 5.49 18.89 1.13
N ILE A 88 4.26 18.90 0.61
CA ILE A 88 3.20 17.97 1.02
C ILE A 88 3.61 16.54 0.61
N LYS A 89 3.73 15.67 1.61
CA LYS A 89 3.98 14.24 1.39
C LYS A 89 2.71 13.54 0.96
N ARG A 90 2.83 12.63 0.01
CA ARG A 90 1.75 11.73 -0.41
C ARG A 90 2.29 10.31 -0.54
N LEU A 91 1.48 9.34 -0.17
CA LEU A 91 1.80 7.95 -0.48
C LEU A 91 1.36 7.63 -1.92
N ASN A 92 2.01 6.64 -2.51
CA ASN A 92 1.65 6.08 -3.81
C ASN A 92 1.87 4.55 -3.77
N ILE A 93 1.24 3.82 -4.70
CA ILE A 93 1.37 2.36 -4.80
C ILE A 93 1.90 1.97 -6.17
N LYS A 94 2.99 1.21 -6.17
CA LYS A 94 3.48 0.47 -7.34
C LYS A 94 3.27 -1.01 -7.12
N SER A 95 2.30 -1.59 -7.83
CA SER A 95 2.07 -3.03 -7.77
C SER A 95 3.03 -3.78 -8.71
N LYS A 96 3.59 -4.89 -8.23
CA LYS A 96 4.34 -5.84 -9.05
C LYS A 96 3.74 -7.23 -8.86
N ARG A 97 3.47 -7.90 -9.96
CA ARG A 97 3.24 -9.35 -9.99
C ARG A 97 4.59 -10.04 -10.15
N PRO A 98 5.03 -10.88 -9.20
CA PRO A 98 6.13 -11.79 -9.47
C PRO A 98 5.73 -12.61 -10.70
N MET A 99 6.58 -12.65 -11.72
CA MET A 99 6.42 -13.66 -12.77
C MET A 99 6.49 -15.02 -12.09
N LEU A 100 5.55 -15.90 -12.44
CA LEU A 100 5.52 -17.29 -11.98
C LEU A 100 6.77 -18.02 -12.49
#